data_AF-A0A669F235-F1
#
_entry.id   AF-A0A669F235-F1
#
_cell.length_a   1.000
_cell.length_b   1.000
_cell.length_c   1.000
_cell.angle_alpha   90.00
_cell.angle_beta   90.00
_cell.angle_gamma   90.00
#
_symmetry.space_group_name_H-M   'P 1'
#
loop_
_entity.id
_entity.type
_entity.pdbx_description
1 polymer ?
#
loop_
_entity_poly.entity_id
_entity_poly.type
_entity_poly.pdbx_seq_one_letter_code
_entity_poly.pdbx_strand_id
1 'polypeptide(L)'
;QKMMISLEPGPYQYSKYSYIKLSFKEHGQIEFYRRLTEEMTKKRWKNTPVSQPIPTGTGSQAGKTRAVGIVGIERKIEEKRKETDKNISEAFEDLSKLMVKAKEMVELSRSIANKIKDKQGDITEDETIRFKAYLLSMGIANPVTRETHGSGTHYHMQLAKQLGDMLQAPLEERGGMMALTEVYCLVNRARGMELLSPEDLVNACKMFESLKLPLRLRVFDSGVMVVQLQSHSEEEMIASALDNVSEKGSLTAEEFAKLLGLSVLLSKERLLLAEKMGHLCRDDSVEGLRFYPNLF
;
A
#
# COMPACT_ATOMS: atom_id res chain seq x y z
N GLN A 1 31.81 -23.71 50.12
CA GLN A 1 32.09 -24.53 48.93
C GLN A 1 32.03 -23.62 47.71
N LYS A 2 33.19 -23.15 47.23
CA LYS A 2 33.31 -22.18 46.14
C LYS A 2 33.11 -22.92 44.82
N MET A 3 32.01 -22.63 44.12
CA MET A 3 31.73 -23.20 42.80
C MET A 3 32.57 -22.43 41.76
N MET A 4 33.67 -23.04 41.31
CA MET A 4 34.47 -22.54 40.20
C MET A 4 33.63 -22.57 38.93
N ILE A 5 33.26 -21.40 38.41
CA ILE A 5 32.76 -21.25 37.05
C ILE A 5 33.98 -21.34 36.15
N SER A 6 34.18 -22.49 35.50
CA SER A 6 35.20 -22.68 34.48
C SER A 6 34.87 -21.77 33.29
N LEU A 7 35.71 -20.77 33.02
CA LEU A 7 35.64 -20.03 31.76
C LEU A 7 35.80 -21.02 30.60
N GLU A 8 34.91 -20.94 29.61
CA GLU A 8 35.04 -21.72 28.39
C GLU A 8 36.37 -21.38 27.69
N PRO A 9 37.15 -22.38 27.24
CA PRO A 9 38.39 -22.15 26.52
C PRO A 9 38.07 -21.42 25.21
N GLY A 10 38.89 -20.42 24.88
CA GLY A 10 38.82 -19.69 23.63
C GLY A 10 38.89 -20.62 22.39
N PRO A 11 38.75 -20.06 21.18
CA PRO A 11 38.56 -20.85 19.96
C PRO A 11 39.66 -21.91 19.78
N TYR A 12 39.23 -23.18 19.63
CA TYR A 12 40.13 -24.31 19.40
C TYR A 12 40.87 -24.16 18.06
N GLN A 13 42.21 -24.17 18.09
CA GLN A 13 43.04 -24.08 16.88
C GLN A 13 43.04 -25.36 16.03
N TYR A 14 42.62 -26.49 16.59
CA TYR A 14 42.56 -27.77 15.91
C TYR A 14 41.32 -28.54 16.35
N SER A 15 40.67 -29.20 15.40
CA SER A 15 39.50 -30.06 15.64
C SER A 15 39.83 -31.48 15.21
N LYS A 16 39.41 -32.47 16.01
CA LYS A 16 39.49 -33.89 15.65
C LYS A 16 38.41 -34.28 14.63
N TYR A 17 37.45 -33.40 14.36
CA TYR A 17 36.33 -33.65 13.45
C TYR A 17 36.61 -33.05 12.07
N SER A 18 36.31 -33.82 11.02
CA SER A 18 36.43 -33.41 9.61
C SER A 18 35.25 -32.58 9.10
N TYR A 19 34.31 -32.24 9.97
CA TYR A 19 33.11 -31.48 9.65
C TYR A 19 32.92 -30.32 10.62
N ILE A 20 32.20 -29.31 10.15
CA ILE A 20 31.83 -28.13 10.92
C ILE A 20 30.31 -28.09 10.97
N LYS A 21 29.74 -27.94 12.17
CA LYS A 21 28.30 -27.76 12.36
C LYS A 21 28.01 -26.29 12.62
N LEU A 22 27.14 -25.71 11.82
CA LEU A 22 26.63 -24.34 12.00
C LEU A 22 25.18 -24.43 12.47
N SER A 23 24.85 -23.78 13.58
CA SER A 23 23.48 -23.69 14.10
C SER A 23 22.98 -22.25 14.07
N PHE A 24 21.73 -22.06 13.69
CA PHE A 24 21.06 -20.77 13.61
C PHE A 24 19.95 -20.75 14.66
N LYS A 25 19.94 -19.75 15.55
CA LYS A 25 18.94 -19.63 16.62
C LYS A 25 17.61 -19.06 16.12
N GLU A 26 17.66 -18.23 15.09
CA GLU A 26 16.50 -17.68 14.35
C GLU A 26 16.84 -17.62 12.85
N HIS A 27 15.81 -17.41 12.01
CA HIS A 27 15.85 -17.36 10.54
C HIS A 27 17.19 -16.79 9.98
N GLY A 28 17.79 -17.50 9.03
CA GLY A 28 19.05 -17.07 8.38
C GLY A 28 19.78 -18.19 7.62
N GLN A 29 19.38 -19.44 7.84
CA GLN A 29 19.92 -20.62 7.18
C GLN A 29 19.78 -20.58 5.64
N ILE A 30 18.68 -20.01 5.13
CA ILE A 30 18.40 -19.95 3.69
C ILE A 30 19.36 -18.98 3.00
N GLU A 31 19.48 -17.75 3.52
CA GLU A 31 20.38 -16.74 2.95
C GLU A 31 21.85 -17.17 3.10
N PHE A 32 22.21 -17.78 4.23
CA PHE A 32 23.55 -18.34 4.42
C PHE A 32 23.86 -19.43 3.40
N TYR A 33 22.96 -20.41 3.23
CA TYR A 33 23.15 -21.50 2.28
C TYR A 33 23.29 -20.99 0.84
N ARG A 34 22.47 -20.00 0.46
CA ARG A 34 22.55 -19.36 -0.86
C ARG A 34 23.92 -18.71 -1.09
N ARG A 35 24.39 -17.90 -0.15
CA ARG A 35 25.70 -17.22 -0.23
C ARG A 35 26.86 -18.21 -0.23
N LEU A 36 26.79 -19.25 0.60
CA LEU A 36 27.80 -20.30 0.64
C LEU A 36 27.88 -21.02 -0.70
N THR A 37 26.74 -21.38 -1.29
CA THR A 37 26.67 -22.06 -2.59
C THR A 37 27.23 -21.19 -3.72
N GLU A 38 26.92 -19.90 -3.72
CA GLU A 38 27.48 -18.94 -4.68
C GLU A 38 29.00 -18.83 -4.56
N GLU A 39 29.54 -18.68 -3.36
CA GLU A 39 30.98 -18.60 -3.16
C GLU A 39 31.69 -19.94 -3.42
N MET A 40 31.03 -21.06 -3.12
CA MET A 40 31.54 -22.39 -3.43
C MET A 40 31.68 -22.63 -4.94
N THR A 41 30.76 -22.06 -5.72
CA THR A 41 30.80 -22.08 -7.19
C THR A 41 31.91 -21.18 -7.72
N LYS A 42 32.07 -19.97 -7.14
CA LYS A 42 33.08 -18.99 -7.57
C LYS A 42 34.50 -19.39 -7.19
N LYS A 43 34.68 -20.29 -6.21
CA LYS A 43 35.96 -20.84 -5.73
C LYS A 43 37.03 -19.75 -5.56
N ARG A 44 36.66 -18.57 -5.05
CA ARG A 44 37.54 -17.39 -5.02
C ARG A 44 38.84 -17.65 -4.25
N TRP A 45 38.80 -18.57 -3.28
CA TRP A 45 39.97 -19.02 -2.53
C TRP A 45 41.02 -19.76 -3.40
N LYS A 46 40.65 -20.30 -4.57
CA LYS A 46 41.60 -20.89 -5.53
C LYS A 46 42.37 -19.84 -6.32
N ASN A 47 41.78 -18.65 -6.50
CA ASN A 47 42.38 -17.54 -7.25
C ASN A 47 43.10 -16.55 -6.34
N THR A 48 43.09 -16.81 -5.02
CA THR A 48 43.91 -16.05 -4.09
C THR A 48 45.34 -16.57 -4.28
N PRO A 49 46.32 -15.74 -4.72
CA PRO A 49 47.69 -16.18 -4.80
C PRO A 49 48.11 -16.68 -3.41
N VAL A 50 48.60 -17.91 -3.36
CA VAL A 50 49.21 -18.51 -2.18
C VAL A 50 50.24 -17.51 -1.68
N SER A 51 49.98 -16.90 -0.53
CA SER A 51 51.00 -16.12 0.15
C SER A 51 52.16 -17.07 0.41
N GLN A 52 53.33 -16.68 -0.11
CA GLN A 52 54.56 -17.44 -0.07
C GLN A 52 54.87 -17.94 1.37
N PRO A 53 55.58 -19.08 1.50
CA PRO A 53 55.99 -19.59 2.80
C PRO A 53 56.79 -18.53 3.56
N ILE A 54 56.53 -18.43 4.86
CA ILE A 54 57.27 -17.59 5.81
C ILE A 54 58.75 -18.00 5.75
N PRO A 55 59.69 -17.12 5.37
CA PRO A 55 61.10 -17.37 5.59
C PRO A 55 61.40 -17.11 7.07
N THR A 56 61.82 -18.16 7.77
CA THR A 56 62.49 -18.01 9.06
C THR A 56 63.82 -17.29 8.86
N GLY A 57 63.92 -16.06 9.38
CA GLY A 57 65.17 -15.53 9.94
C GLY A 57 65.82 -14.34 9.24
N THR A 58 65.86 -13.23 10.00
CA THR A 58 66.97 -12.27 10.16
C THR A 58 67.37 -11.39 8.96
N GLY A 59 66.91 -10.14 8.97
CA GLY A 59 67.44 -9.11 8.07
C GLY A 59 66.71 -7.78 8.18
N SER A 60 67.47 -6.74 8.51
CA SER A 60 67.08 -5.33 8.56
C SER A 60 66.46 -4.84 7.25
N GLN A 61 65.32 -4.13 7.31
CA GLN A 61 65.11 -2.80 6.68
C GLN A 61 63.65 -2.35 6.82
N ALA A 62 63.48 -1.10 7.24
CA ALA A 62 62.21 -0.44 7.48
C ALA A 62 61.43 -0.26 6.16
N GLY A 63 60.32 -0.98 6.01
CA GLY A 63 59.44 -0.88 4.84
C GLY A 63 57.99 -1.17 5.21
N LYS A 64 57.15 -0.13 5.13
CA LYS A 64 55.67 -0.09 5.10
C LYS A 64 54.97 -1.43 5.39
N THR A 65 54.59 -1.62 6.65
CA THR A 65 53.67 -2.66 7.10
C THR A 65 52.28 -2.47 6.47
N ARG A 66 51.93 -3.32 5.50
CA ARG A 66 50.57 -3.47 4.99
C ARG A 66 49.68 -3.99 6.12
N ALA A 67 48.70 -3.19 6.51
CA ALA A 67 47.69 -3.54 7.52
C ALA A 67 46.80 -4.69 7.01
N VAL A 68 47.12 -5.92 7.42
CA VAL A 68 46.30 -7.11 7.20
C VAL A 68 45.89 -7.64 8.58
N GLY A 69 44.66 -7.32 9.01
CA GLY A 69 44.08 -7.68 10.31
C GLY A 69 42.72 -7.00 10.53
N ILE A 70 42.01 -7.32 11.63
CA ILE A 70 40.67 -6.78 11.98
C ILE A 70 40.60 -5.25 11.85
N VAL A 71 41.70 -4.55 12.18
CA VAL A 71 41.86 -3.10 12.03
C VAL A 71 41.73 -2.62 10.57
N GLY A 72 42.17 -3.41 9.59
CA GLY A 72 42.00 -3.11 8.17
C GLY A 72 40.57 -3.29 7.67
N ILE A 73 39.83 -4.24 8.25
CA ILE A 73 38.39 -4.41 8.00
C ILE A 73 37.61 -3.27 8.65
N GLU A 74 37.94 -2.93 9.88
CA GLU A 74 37.34 -1.82 10.64
C GLU A 74 37.54 -0.49 9.90
N ARG A 75 38.77 -0.20 9.44
CA ARG A 75 39.05 0.96 8.60
C ARG A 75 38.29 0.96 7.28
N LYS A 76 38.12 -0.20 6.63
CA LYS A 76 37.37 -0.31 5.37
C LYS A 76 35.86 -0.16 5.57
N ILE A 77 35.33 -0.62 6.71
CA ILE A 77 33.94 -0.39 7.11
C ILE A 77 33.73 1.09 7.42
N GLU A 78 34.67 1.73 8.10
CA GLU A 78 34.61 3.15 8.44
C GLU A 78 34.76 4.06 7.22
N GLU A 79 35.65 3.73 6.28
CA GLU A 79 35.73 4.40 4.98
C GLU A 79 34.43 4.26 4.19
N LYS A 80 33.82 3.06 4.13
CA LYS A 80 32.51 2.86 3.50
C LYS A 80 31.39 3.64 4.20
N ARG A 81 31.39 3.70 5.54
CA ARG A 81 30.43 4.51 6.29
C ARG A 81 30.58 5.98 5.95
N LYS A 82 31.82 6.49 5.89
CA LYS A 82 32.12 7.88 5.55
C LYS A 82 31.75 8.23 4.10
N GLU A 83 31.98 7.31 3.17
CA GLU A 83 31.55 7.46 1.78
C GLU A 83 30.01 7.46 1.66
N THR A 84 29.34 6.55 2.38
CA THR A 84 27.87 6.50 2.42
C THR A 84 27.29 7.76 3.05
N ASP A 85 27.88 8.25 4.14
CA ASP A 85 27.45 9.46 4.85
C ASP A 85 27.62 10.72 3.99
N LYS A 86 28.72 10.80 3.23
CA LYS A 86 28.92 11.87 2.26
C LYS A 86 27.88 11.82 1.14
N ASN A 87 27.61 10.64 0.59
CA ASN A 87 26.61 10.46 -0.46
C ASN A 87 25.19 10.79 0.02
N ILE A 88 24.85 10.39 1.25
CA ILE A 88 23.60 10.74 1.91
C ILE A 88 23.49 12.26 2.10
N SER A 89 24.57 12.91 2.57
CA SER A 89 24.60 14.37 2.79
C SER A 89 24.40 15.14 1.49
N GLU A 90 25.08 14.72 0.42
CA GLU A 90 24.93 15.30 -0.92
C GLU A 90 23.49 15.14 -1.45
N ALA A 91 22.90 13.94 -1.29
CA ALA A 91 21.51 13.69 -1.66
C ALA A 91 20.51 14.55 -0.88
N PHE A 92 20.73 14.81 0.42
CA PHE A 92 19.87 15.70 1.22
C PHE A 92 20.00 17.16 0.82
N GLU A 93 21.21 17.61 0.47
CA GLU A 93 21.43 18.97 0.00
C GLU A 93 20.74 19.20 -1.36
N ASP A 94 20.82 18.23 -2.26
CA ASP A 94 20.12 18.29 -3.54
C ASP A 94 18.60 18.18 -3.40
N LEU A 95 18.10 17.34 -2.49
CA LEU A 95 16.68 17.31 -2.15
C LEU A 95 16.23 18.66 -1.59
N SER A 96 17.05 19.32 -0.75
CA SER A 96 16.74 20.65 -0.21
C SER A 96 16.67 21.71 -1.32
N LYS A 97 17.61 21.70 -2.28
CA LYS A 97 17.56 22.58 -3.46
C LYS A 97 16.32 22.32 -4.31
N LEU A 98 15.95 21.04 -4.49
CA LEU A 98 14.73 20.65 -5.19
C LEU A 98 13.48 21.17 -4.47
N MET A 99 13.42 21.07 -3.15
CA MET A 99 12.30 21.59 -2.34
C MET A 99 12.17 23.12 -2.45
N VAL A 100 13.28 23.86 -2.48
CA VAL A 100 13.25 25.32 -2.70
C VAL A 100 12.63 25.65 -4.07
N LYS A 101 13.02 24.92 -5.12
CA LYS A 101 12.46 25.11 -6.47
C LYS A 101 10.99 24.71 -6.56
N ALA A 102 10.60 23.62 -5.89
CA ALA A 102 9.20 23.24 -5.78
C ALA A 102 8.37 24.32 -5.04
N LYS A 103 8.92 24.94 -3.99
CA LYS A 103 8.26 26.03 -3.26
C LYS A 103 8.02 27.26 -4.14
N GLU A 104 9.02 27.69 -4.91
CA GLU A 104 8.87 28.79 -5.88
C GLU A 104 7.75 28.49 -6.89
N MET A 105 7.69 27.25 -7.40
CA MET A 105 6.66 26.80 -8.33
C MET A 105 5.25 26.77 -7.71
N VAL A 106 5.12 26.36 -6.44
CA VAL A 106 3.86 26.36 -5.68
C VAL A 106 3.37 27.80 -5.44
N GLU A 107 4.25 28.72 -5.05
CA GLU A 107 3.91 30.13 -4.82
C GLU A 107 3.43 30.80 -6.11
N LEU A 108 4.14 30.57 -7.22
CA LEU A 108 3.74 31.05 -8.55
C LEU A 108 2.36 30.49 -8.93
N SER A 109 2.15 29.19 -8.74
CA SER A 109 0.88 28.52 -9.03
C SER A 109 -0.28 29.12 -8.22
N ARG A 110 -0.06 29.45 -6.94
CA ARG A 110 -1.08 30.11 -6.10
C ARG A 110 -1.39 31.53 -6.59
N SER A 111 -0.37 32.28 -6.99
CA SER A 111 -0.54 33.63 -7.54
C SER A 111 -1.37 33.61 -8.84
N ILE A 112 -1.08 32.66 -9.74
CA ILE A 112 -1.85 32.45 -10.97
C ILE A 112 -3.30 32.06 -10.64
N ALA A 113 -3.51 31.12 -9.70
CA ALA A 113 -4.83 30.70 -9.29
C ALA A 113 -5.69 31.86 -8.75
N ASN A 114 -5.11 32.75 -7.93
CA ASN A 114 -5.79 33.94 -7.44
C ASN A 114 -6.12 34.92 -8.59
N LYS A 115 -5.18 35.14 -9.51
CA LYS A 115 -5.40 36.02 -10.66
C LYS A 115 -6.48 35.51 -11.62
N ILE A 116 -6.60 34.18 -11.76
CA ILE A 116 -7.69 33.53 -12.52
C ILE A 116 -9.03 33.74 -11.82
N LYS A 117 -9.06 33.62 -10.49
CA LYS A 117 -10.27 33.86 -9.68
C LYS A 117 -10.74 35.31 -9.75
N ASP A 118 -9.81 36.27 -9.71
CA ASP A 118 -10.12 37.71 -9.72
C ASP A 118 -10.56 38.23 -11.10
N LYS A 119 -10.23 37.54 -12.19
CA LYS A 119 -10.55 37.92 -13.58
C LYS A 119 -11.68 37.10 -14.21
N GLN A 120 -12.63 36.60 -13.41
CA GLN A 120 -13.74 35.77 -13.87
C GLN A 120 -14.51 36.45 -15.02
N GLY A 121 -14.26 36.03 -16.27
CA GLY A 121 -14.89 36.56 -17.48
C GLY A 121 -13.98 36.72 -18.70
N ASP A 122 -12.65 36.88 -18.52
CA ASP A 122 -11.72 37.28 -19.60
C ASP A 122 -10.73 36.17 -20.01
N ILE A 123 -10.85 34.98 -19.40
CA ILE A 123 -9.93 33.85 -19.59
C ILE A 123 -10.69 32.70 -20.24
N THR A 124 -10.09 32.11 -21.28
CA THR A 124 -10.70 30.97 -21.97
C THR A 124 -10.76 29.72 -21.09
N GLU A 125 -11.82 28.94 -21.25
CA GLU A 125 -12.04 27.72 -20.46
C GLU A 125 -10.91 26.69 -20.64
N ASP A 126 -10.30 26.64 -21.83
CA ASP A 126 -9.18 25.74 -22.16
C ASP A 126 -7.90 26.06 -21.37
N GLU A 127 -7.58 27.33 -21.16
CA GLU A 127 -6.39 27.74 -20.37
C GLU A 127 -6.55 27.35 -18.90
N THR A 128 -7.76 27.53 -18.35
CA THR A 128 -8.09 27.08 -16.99
C THR A 128 -8.01 25.56 -16.89
N ILE A 129 -8.37 24.84 -17.96
CA ILE A 129 -8.30 23.38 -18.00
C ILE A 129 -6.86 22.87 -17.94
N ARG A 130 -5.97 23.42 -18.77
CA ARG A 130 -4.55 23.04 -18.79
C ARG A 130 -3.84 23.36 -17.48
N PHE A 131 -4.14 24.51 -16.89
CA PHE A 131 -3.55 24.92 -15.63
C PHE A 131 -3.92 23.96 -14.48
N LYS A 132 -5.19 23.53 -14.41
CA LYS A 132 -5.66 22.53 -13.43
C LYS A 132 -4.99 21.16 -13.62
N ALA A 133 -4.79 20.71 -14.86
CA ALA A 133 -4.07 19.46 -15.14
C ALA A 133 -2.61 19.54 -14.66
N TYR A 134 -1.96 20.68 -14.86
CA TYR A 134 -0.60 20.92 -14.37
C TYR A 134 -0.51 20.86 -12.84
N LEU A 135 -1.46 21.48 -12.12
CA LEU A 135 -1.53 21.41 -10.65
C LEU A 135 -1.66 19.96 -10.14
N LEU A 136 -2.51 19.16 -10.80
CA LEU A 136 -2.71 17.76 -10.46
C LEU A 136 -1.44 16.93 -10.68
N SER A 137 -0.75 17.12 -11.82
CA SER A 137 0.52 16.43 -12.11
C SER A 137 1.63 16.77 -11.11
N MET A 138 1.59 17.96 -10.50
CA MET A 138 2.53 18.37 -9.45
C MET A 138 2.14 17.91 -8.04
N GLY A 139 0.95 17.31 -7.85
CA GLY A 139 0.43 16.93 -6.53
C GLY A 139 0.03 18.13 -5.65
N ILE A 140 -0.18 19.31 -6.24
CA ILE A 140 -0.63 20.48 -5.50
C ILE A 140 -2.16 20.42 -5.39
N ALA A 141 -2.66 20.26 -4.17
CA ALA A 141 -4.09 20.33 -3.89
C ALA A 141 -4.68 21.65 -4.41
N ASN A 142 -5.76 21.56 -5.19
CA ASN A 142 -6.32 22.63 -5.99
C ASN A 142 -6.60 23.91 -5.14
N PRO A 143 -5.84 25.01 -5.29
CA PRO A 143 -6.03 26.24 -4.50
C PRO A 143 -7.21 27.09 -5.01
N VAL A 144 -7.67 26.86 -6.25
CA VAL A 144 -8.96 27.35 -6.74
C VAL A 144 -10.06 26.52 -6.09
N THR A 145 -10.44 26.93 -4.89
CA THR A 145 -11.58 26.42 -4.16
C THR A 145 -12.89 26.66 -4.92
N ARG A 146 -13.82 25.71 -4.71
CA ARG A 146 -15.20 25.60 -5.19
C ARG A 146 -15.32 24.92 -6.54
N GLU A 147 -15.80 23.67 -6.54
CA GLU A 147 -17.08 23.20 -7.13
C GLU A 147 -17.53 23.73 -8.51
N THR A 148 -16.75 24.53 -9.21
CA THR A 148 -17.13 25.25 -10.42
C THR A 148 -16.12 24.91 -11.52
N HIS A 149 -16.41 23.78 -12.16
CA HIS A 149 -16.31 23.52 -13.60
C HIS A 149 -14.91 23.24 -14.18
N GLY A 150 -14.82 22.17 -14.97
CA GLY A 150 -13.89 22.05 -16.09
C GLY A 150 -12.94 20.84 -16.09
N SER A 151 -11.84 20.89 -15.33
CA SER A 151 -10.64 20.08 -15.67
C SER A 151 -10.22 18.96 -14.71
N GLY A 152 -10.26 19.16 -13.38
CA GLY A 152 -10.16 18.01 -12.46
C GLY A 152 -11.27 17.00 -12.74
N THR A 153 -12.44 17.51 -13.15
CA THR A 153 -13.55 16.76 -13.69
C THR A 153 -13.26 16.02 -14.99
N HIS A 154 -12.35 16.46 -15.87
CA HIS A 154 -12.11 15.75 -17.14
C HIS A 154 -11.31 14.47 -16.94
N TYR A 155 -10.24 14.52 -16.13
CA TYR A 155 -9.51 13.33 -15.71
C TYR A 155 -10.44 12.35 -14.99
N HIS A 156 -11.16 12.81 -13.96
CA HIS A 156 -12.09 11.97 -13.22
C HIS A 156 -13.27 11.49 -14.10
N MET A 157 -13.68 12.24 -15.13
CA MET A 157 -14.72 11.84 -16.08
C MET A 157 -14.26 10.69 -16.96
N GLN A 158 -13.05 10.78 -17.52
CA GLN A 158 -12.49 9.67 -18.30
C GLN A 158 -12.28 8.43 -17.43
N LEU A 159 -11.76 8.64 -16.22
CA LEU A 159 -11.61 7.58 -15.24
C LEU A 159 -12.96 6.96 -14.87
N ALA A 160 -14.01 7.76 -14.67
CA ALA A 160 -15.34 7.28 -14.35
C ALA A 160 -15.91 6.38 -15.45
N LYS A 161 -15.72 6.74 -16.73
CA LYS A 161 -16.13 5.90 -17.86
C LYS A 161 -15.37 4.56 -17.88
N GLN A 162 -14.05 4.60 -17.71
CA GLN A 162 -13.24 3.37 -17.61
C GLN A 162 -13.66 2.47 -16.45
N LEU A 163 -13.96 3.06 -15.28
CA LEU A 163 -14.47 2.33 -14.12
C LEU A 163 -15.86 1.74 -14.40
N GLY A 164 -16.72 2.48 -15.11
CA GLY A 164 -18.01 2.01 -15.60
C GLY A 164 -17.90 0.67 -16.33
N ASP A 165 -17.06 0.65 -17.37
CA ASP A 165 -16.87 -0.52 -18.22
C ASP A 165 -16.23 -1.69 -17.47
N MET A 166 -15.25 -1.41 -16.61
CA MET A 166 -14.49 -2.44 -15.90
C MET A 166 -15.25 -3.05 -14.72
N LEU A 167 -16.13 -2.28 -14.06
CA LEU A 167 -16.83 -2.72 -12.86
C LEU A 167 -18.18 -3.36 -13.14
N GLN A 168 -18.76 -3.17 -14.34
CA GLN A 168 -20.08 -3.70 -14.65
C GLN A 168 -20.18 -5.23 -14.45
N ALA A 169 -19.34 -6.01 -15.14
CA ALA A 169 -19.37 -7.47 -15.02
C ALA A 169 -19.04 -7.96 -13.58
N PRO A 170 -17.99 -7.47 -12.90
CA PRO A 170 -17.72 -7.85 -11.50
C PRO A 170 -18.85 -7.52 -10.53
N LEU A 171 -19.60 -6.43 -10.75
CA LEU A 171 -20.76 -6.11 -9.92
C LEU A 171 -21.93 -7.06 -10.17
N GLU A 172 -22.22 -7.37 -11.44
CA GLU A 172 -23.28 -8.32 -11.80
C GLU A 172 -23.02 -9.70 -11.20
N GLU A 173 -21.77 -10.19 -11.26
CA GLU A 173 -21.35 -11.45 -10.64
C GLU A 173 -21.47 -11.47 -9.10
N ARG A 174 -21.41 -10.30 -8.45
CA ARG A 174 -21.41 -10.15 -6.98
C ARG A 174 -22.74 -9.64 -6.42
N GLY A 175 -23.83 -9.80 -7.17
CA GLY A 175 -25.17 -9.43 -6.69
C GLY A 175 -25.42 -7.92 -6.68
N GLY A 176 -24.79 -7.18 -7.59
CA GLY A 176 -25.10 -5.80 -7.92
C GLY A 176 -24.52 -4.73 -7.01
N MET A 177 -23.67 -5.10 -6.04
CA MET A 177 -23.07 -4.16 -5.09
C MET A 177 -21.69 -4.61 -4.63
N MET A 178 -20.76 -3.65 -4.50
CA MET A 178 -19.41 -3.88 -3.99
C MET A 178 -18.96 -2.76 -3.06
N ALA A 179 -18.19 -3.09 -2.03
CA ALA A 179 -17.57 -2.07 -1.19
C ALA A 179 -16.50 -1.30 -1.96
N LEU A 180 -16.37 0.00 -1.73
CA LEU A 180 -15.42 0.83 -2.46
C LEU A 180 -13.96 0.39 -2.23
N THR A 181 -13.67 -0.20 -1.07
CA THR A 181 -12.38 -0.81 -0.75
C THR A 181 -12.07 -2.04 -1.62
N GLU A 182 -13.08 -2.87 -1.89
CA GLU A 182 -12.94 -4.02 -2.81
C GLU A 182 -12.77 -3.54 -4.25
N VAL A 183 -13.53 -2.52 -4.64
CA VAL A 183 -13.40 -1.86 -5.95
C VAL A 183 -11.98 -1.32 -6.12
N TYR A 184 -11.44 -0.61 -5.12
CA TYR A 184 -10.07 -0.10 -5.14
C TYR A 184 -9.04 -1.21 -5.39
N CYS A 185 -9.14 -2.29 -4.63
CA CYS A 185 -8.26 -3.44 -4.79
C CYS A 185 -8.41 -4.10 -6.17
N LEU A 186 -9.64 -4.26 -6.67
CA LEU A 186 -9.92 -4.87 -7.96
C LEU A 186 -9.32 -4.04 -9.11
N VAL A 187 -9.57 -2.73 -9.09
CA VAL A 187 -9.08 -1.77 -10.09
C VAL A 187 -7.55 -1.78 -10.13
N ASN A 188 -6.90 -1.63 -8.97
CA ASN A 188 -5.46 -1.55 -8.90
C ASN A 188 -4.77 -2.88 -9.23
N ARG A 189 -5.40 -4.00 -8.88
CA ARG A 189 -4.93 -5.34 -9.30
C ARG A 189 -5.01 -5.53 -10.81
N ALA A 190 -6.03 -4.95 -11.47
CA ALA A 190 -6.16 -5.01 -12.93
C ALA A 190 -5.17 -4.08 -13.66
N ARG A 191 -4.80 -2.94 -13.07
CA ARG A 191 -3.91 -1.93 -13.70
C ARG A 191 -2.41 -2.24 -13.61
N GLY A 192 -1.96 -2.93 -12.56
CA GLY A 192 -0.55 -3.33 -12.42
C GLY A 192 0.38 -2.20 -11.99
N MET A 193 0.85 -1.37 -12.94
CA MET A 193 1.87 -0.32 -12.67
C MET A 193 1.26 1.08 -12.49
N GLU A 194 0.19 1.41 -13.20
CA GLU A 194 -0.50 2.72 -13.09
C GLU A 194 -1.58 2.67 -12.01
N LEU A 195 -1.13 2.62 -10.75
CA LEU A 195 -2.02 2.54 -9.60
C LEU A 195 -2.83 3.83 -9.45
N LEU A 196 -4.09 3.65 -9.10
CA LEU A 196 -5.02 4.71 -8.79
C LEU A 196 -4.96 5.05 -7.30
N SER A 197 -4.96 6.35 -6.98
CA SER A 197 -5.07 6.79 -5.58
C SER A 197 -6.49 6.60 -5.05
N PRO A 198 -6.68 6.47 -3.72
CA PRO A 198 -8.02 6.38 -3.13
C PRO A 198 -8.88 7.61 -3.44
N GLU A 199 -8.28 8.80 -3.49
CA GLU A 199 -8.94 10.07 -3.76
C GLU A 199 -9.45 10.13 -5.20
N ASP A 200 -8.63 9.71 -6.16
CA ASP A 200 -9.01 9.68 -7.58
C ASP A 200 -10.16 8.70 -7.83
N LEU A 201 -10.13 7.53 -7.17
CA LEU A 201 -11.21 6.55 -7.25
C LEU A 201 -12.53 7.14 -6.75
N VAL A 202 -12.51 7.74 -5.55
CA VAL A 202 -13.71 8.35 -4.95
C VAL A 202 -14.25 9.48 -5.85
N ASN A 203 -13.37 10.35 -6.34
CA ASN A 203 -13.77 11.47 -7.18
C ASN A 203 -14.35 11.00 -8.53
N ALA A 204 -13.80 9.94 -9.12
CA ALA A 204 -14.38 9.34 -10.32
C ALA A 204 -15.74 8.67 -10.06
N CYS A 205 -15.88 7.93 -8.95
CA CYS A 205 -17.16 7.29 -8.59
C CYS A 205 -18.28 8.31 -8.35
N LYS A 206 -17.97 9.49 -7.81
CA LYS A 206 -18.94 10.59 -7.67
C LYS A 206 -19.49 11.10 -9.01
N MET A 207 -18.78 10.88 -10.11
CA MET A 207 -19.21 11.32 -11.44
C MET A 207 -20.18 10.35 -12.11
N PHE A 208 -20.38 9.13 -11.59
CA PHE A 208 -21.18 8.10 -12.26
C PHE A 208 -22.60 8.56 -12.61
N GLU A 209 -23.31 9.18 -11.65
CA GLU A 209 -24.67 9.68 -11.86
C GLU A 209 -24.72 10.84 -12.86
N SER A 210 -23.76 11.78 -12.74
CA SER A 210 -23.67 12.93 -13.66
C SER A 210 -23.42 12.52 -15.11
N LEU A 211 -22.72 11.40 -15.32
CA LEU A 211 -22.41 10.83 -16.63
C LEU A 211 -23.45 9.80 -17.10
N LYS A 212 -24.50 9.56 -16.32
CA LYS A 212 -25.55 8.57 -16.61
C LYS A 212 -24.99 7.16 -16.87
N LEU A 213 -23.96 6.78 -16.14
CA LEU A 213 -23.41 5.43 -16.19
C LEU A 213 -24.33 4.46 -15.43
N PRO A 214 -24.31 3.14 -15.74
CA PRO A 214 -25.16 2.14 -15.08
C PRO A 214 -24.74 1.85 -13.62
N LEU A 215 -23.87 2.67 -13.03
CA LEU A 215 -23.33 2.55 -11.69
C LEU A 215 -23.69 3.78 -10.86
N ARG A 216 -23.77 3.63 -9.55
CA ARG A 216 -23.89 4.74 -8.60
C ARG A 216 -23.04 4.52 -7.36
N LEU A 217 -22.50 5.61 -6.82
CA LEU A 217 -21.80 5.62 -5.53
C LEU A 217 -22.83 5.89 -4.43
N ARG A 218 -22.96 4.96 -3.48
CA ARG A 218 -23.80 5.10 -2.30
C ARG A 218 -22.95 5.17 -1.04
N VAL A 219 -23.43 5.91 -0.06
CA VAL A 219 -22.85 5.98 1.29
C VAL A 219 -23.92 5.51 2.28
N PHE A 220 -23.61 4.49 3.07
CA PHE A 220 -24.47 4.05 4.18
C PHE A 220 -24.32 4.98 5.38
N ASP A 221 -25.27 4.91 6.33
CA ASP A 221 -25.24 5.71 7.56
C ASP A 221 -23.98 5.45 8.41
N SER A 222 -23.38 4.25 8.28
CA SER A 222 -22.11 3.89 8.90
C SER A 222 -20.89 4.60 8.28
N GLY A 223 -21.06 5.32 7.17
CA GLY A 223 -20.00 5.91 6.38
C GLY A 223 -19.37 4.95 5.36
N VAL A 224 -19.82 3.69 5.31
CA VAL A 224 -19.34 2.73 4.31
C VAL A 224 -19.77 3.17 2.92
N MET A 225 -18.78 3.35 2.04
CA MET A 225 -19.01 3.69 0.63
C MET A 225 -19.07 2.43 -0.22
N VAL A 226 -20.07 2.34 -1.08
CA VAL A 226 -20.29 1.21 -2.00
C VAL A 226 -20.59 1.68 -3.40
N VAL A 227 -20.17 0.89 -4.38
CA VAL A 227 -20.58 1.03 -5.78
C VAL A 227 -21.67 0.00 -6.03
N GLN A 228 -22.79 0.42 -6.60
CA GLN A 228 -23.91 -0.46 -6.92
C GLN A 228 -24.43 -0.18 -8.33
N LEU A 229 -25.05 -1.19 -8.96
CA LEU A 229 -25.75 -1.01 -10.23
C LEU A 229 -26.94 -0.07 -10.04
N GLN A 230 -27.25 0.72 -11.06
CA GLN A 230 -28.41 1.62 -11.02
C GLN A 230 -29.75 0.84 -11.04
N SER A 231 -29.75 -0.35 -11.65
CA SER A 231 -30.89 -1.28 -11.62
C SER A 231 -31.13 -1.88 -10.24
N HIS A 232 -30.15 -1.83 -9.33
CA HIS A 232 -30.28 -2.44 -8.01
C HIS A 232 -31.05 -1.49 -7.08
N SER A 233 -32.32 -1.83 -6.81
CA SER A 233 -33.19 -1.05 -5.94
C SER A 233 -32.98 -1.41 -4.46
N GLU A 234 -33.26 -0.44 -3.58
CA GLU A 234 -33.14 -0.65 -2.15
C GLU A 234 -34.26 -1.54 -1.63
N GLU A 235 -35.44 -1.39 -2.22
CA GLU A 235 -36.66 -2.10 -1.90
C GLU A 235 -36.52 -3.60 -2.18
N GLU A 236 -35.95 -3.99 -3.31
CA GLU A 236 -35.65 -5.39 -3.63
C GLU A 236 -34.63 -5.99 -2.65
N MET A 237 -33.64 -5.21 -2.25
CA MET A 237 -32.60 -5.64 -1.31
C MET A 237 -33.19 -5.90 0.09
N ILE A 238 -34.10 -5.04 0.55
CA ILE A 238 -34.82 -5.19 1.81
C ILE A 238 -35.77 -6.39 1.75
N ALA A 239 -36.54 -6.52 0.66
CA ALA A 239 -37.45 -7.65 0.46
C ALA A 239 -36.69 -8.98 0.47
N SER A 240 -35.59 -9.06 -0.27
CA SER A 240 -34.71 -10.24 -0.29
C SER A 240 -34.15 -10.55 1.10
N ALA A 241 -33.76 -9.53 1.88
CA ALA A 241 -33.28 -9.73 3.25
C ALA A 241 -34.39 -10.30 4.16
N LEU A 242 -35.60 -9.75 4.09
CA LEU A 242 -36.75 -10.22 4.84
C LEU A 242 -37.12 -11.66 4.49
N ASP A 243 -37.15 -12.01 3.21
CA ASP A 243 -37.48 -13.36 2.75
C ASP A 243 -36.49 -14.39 3.29
N ASN A 244 -35.18 -14.11 3.17
CA ASN A 244 -34.13 -15.00 3.66
C ASN A 244 -34.16 -15.16 5.19
N VAL A 245 -34.37 -14.05 5.93
CA VAL A 245 -34.47 -14.09 7.39
C VAL A 245 -35.73 -14.85 7.83
N SER A 246 -36.86 -14.67 7.14
CA SER A 246 -38.11 -15.37 7.42
C SER A 246 -38.02 -16.87 7.13
N GLU A 247 -37.38 -17.25 6.02
CA GLU A 247 -37.19 -18.67 5.65
C GLU A 247 -36.33 -19.41 6.67
N LYS A 248 -35.28 -18.76 7.19
CA LYS A 248 -34.37 -19.34 8.20
C LYS A 248 -34.82 -19.09 9.64
N GLY A 249 -35.91 -18.35 9.84
CA GLY A 249 -36.42 -17.89 11.13
C GLY A 249 -35.59 -16.74 11.73
N SER A 250 -34.26 -16.83 11.69
CA SER A 250 -33.35 -15.75 12.05
C SER A 250 -31.94 -15.98 11.53
N LEU A 251 -31.21 -14.88 11.33
CA LEU A 251 -29.85 -14.90 10.78
C LEU A 251 -28.96 -13.85 11.44
N THR A 252 -27.70 -14.21 11.65
CA THR A 252 -26.60 -13.27 11.88
C THR A 252 -26.10 -12.71 10.55
N ALA A 253 -25.34 -11.61 10.61
CA ALA A 253 -24.73 -11.03 9.41
C ALA A 253 -23.77 -12.01 8.69
N GLU A 254 -23.10 -12.90 9.42
CA GLU A 254 -22.20 -13.90 8.84
C GLU A 254 -22.95 -15.04 8.13
N GLU A 255 -24.05 -15.50 8.71
CA GLU A 255 -24.90 -16.53 8.08
C GLU A 255 -25.56 -15.98 6.82
N PHE A 256 -26.09 -14.76 6.89
CA PHE A 256 -26.65 -14.06 5.73
C PHE A 256 -25.61 -13.88 4.61
N ALA A 257 -24.38 -13.49 4.96
CA ALA A 257 -23.27 -13.38 4.02
C ALA A 257 -22.96 -14.68 3.30
N LYS A 258 -22.91 -15.80 4.04
CA LYS A 258 -22.65 -17.13 3.47
C LYS A 258 -23.77 -17.59 2.54
N LEU A 259 -25.02 -17.30 2.87
CA LEU A 259 -26.18 -17.68 2.06
C LEU A 259 -26.19 -16.95 0.69
N LEU A 260 -25.89 -15.66 0.69
CA LEU A 260 -25.96 -14.83 -0.53
C LEU A 260 -24.61 -14.70 -1.27
N GLY A 261 -23.53 -15.26 -0.71
CA GLY A 261 -22.19 -15.09 -1.27
C GLY A 261 -21.68 -13.65 -1.23
N LEU A 262 -22.15 -12.86 -0.27
CA LEU A 262 -21.79 -11.45 -0.09
C LEU A 262 -20.73 -11.28 1.00
N SER A 263 -20.09 -10.11 1.05
CA SER A 263 -19.23 -9.78 2.17
C SER A 263 -20.05 -9.56 3.46
N VAL A 264 -19.46 -9.88 4.61
CA VAL A 264 -20.10 -9.70 5.92
C VAL A 264 -20.45 -8.22 6.16
N LEU A 265 -19.62 -7.31 5.67
CA LEU A 265 -19.86 -5.87 5.75
C LEU A 265 -21.16 -5.48 5.05
N LEU A 266 -21.31 -5.84 3.77
CA LEU A 266 -22.52 -5.53 2.99
C LEU A 266 -23.75 -6.23 3.59
N SER A 267 -23.57 -7.48 4.03
CA SER A 267 -24.62 -8.26 4.68
C SER A 267 -25.16 -7.58 5.94
N LYS A 268 -24.27 -7.04 6.77
CA LYS A 268 -24.65 -6.27 7.96
C LYS A 268 -25.40 -4.99 7.59
N GLU A 269 -24.91 -4.21 6.63
CA GLU A 269 -25.58 -2.98 6.18
C GLU A 269 -26.98 -3.26 5.62
N ARG A 270 -27.15 -4.36 4.87
CA ARG A 270 -28.47 -4.78 4.35
C ARG A 270 -29.46 -5.11 5.47
N LEU A 271 -29.03 -5.88 6.47
CA LEU A 271 -29.87 -6.26 7.60
C LEU A 271 -30.24 -5.05 8.46
N LEU A 272 -29.28 -4.16 8.74
CA LEU A 272 -29.53 -2.90 9.47
C LEU A 272 -30.48 -1.98 8.71
N LEU A 273 -30.42 -1.96 7.39
CA LEU A 273 -31.34 -1.16 6.58
C LEU A 273 -32.77 -1.70 6.63
N ALA A 274 -32.93 -3.02 6.49
CA ALA A 274 -34.24 -3.66 6.62
C ALA A 274 -34.83 -3.49 8.03
N GLU A 275 -33.98 -3.49 9.06
CA GLU A 275 -34.36 -3.16 10.44
C GLU A 275 -34.81 -1.70 10.56
N LYS A 276 -34.06 -0.74 9.99
CA LYS A 276 -34.40 0.69 10.00
C LYS A 276 -35.75 0.96 9.33
N MET A 277 -36.11 0.17 8.32
CA MET A 277 -37.42 0.23 7.65
C MET A 277 -38.53 -0.52 8.40
N GLY A 278 -38.22 -1.15 9.53
CA GLY A 278 -39.18 -1.83 10.40
C GLY A 278 -39.57 -3.23 9.94
N HIS A 279 -38.89 -3.81 8.95
CA HIS A 279 -39.15 -5.17 8.49
C HIS A 279 -38.48 -6.23 9.37
N LEU A 280 -37.33 -5.91 9.94
CA LEU A 280 -36.58 -6.79 10.84
C LEU A 280 -36.48 -6.17 12.24
N CYS A 281 -36.32 -7.01 13.24
CA CYS A 281 -35.92 -6.63 14.59
C CYS A 281 -34.61 -7.33 14.96
N ARG A 282 -33.84 -6.71 15.86
CA ARG A 282 -32.56 -7.25 16.34
C ARG A 282 -32.71 -7.88 17.72
N ASP A 283 -32.02 -8.99 17.93
CA ASP A 283 -31.74 -9.56 19.23
C ASP A 283 -30.22 -9.48 19.46
N ASP A 284 -29.83 -8.79 20.53
CA ASP A 284 -28.43 -8.58 20.89
C ASP A 284 -28.15 -9.31 22.21
N SER A 285 -27.45 -10.43 22.10
CA SER A 285 -27.16 -11.33 23.22
C SER A 285 -25.67 -11.66 23.29
N VAL A 286 -25.28 -12.43 24.31
CA VAL A 286 -23.90 -12.96 24.43
C VAL A 286 -23.50 -13.86 23.25
N GLU A 287 -24.47 -14.43 22.54
CA GLU A 287 -24.26 -15.27 21.36
C GLU A 287 -24.00 -14.43 20.10
N GLY A 288 -24.30 -13.13 20.15
CA GLY A 288 -24.09 -12.16 19.09
C GLY A 288 -25.36 -11.44 18.65
N LEU A 289 -25.21 -10.61 17.61
CA LEU A 289 -26.29 -9.83 17.02
C LEU A 289 -27.01 -10.66 15.94
N ARG A 290 -28.28 -10.98 16.20
CA ARG A 290 -29.13 -11.77 15.31
C ARG A 290 -30.36 -10.96 14.87
N PHE A 291 -30.82 -11.17 13.65
CA PHE A 291 -31.97 -10.49 13.07
C PHE A 291 -33.13 -11.46 12.88
N TYR A 292 -34.33 -11.00 13.20
CA TYR A 292 -35.61 -11.73 13.11
C TYR A 292 -36.62 -10.91 12.29
N PRO A 293 -37.64 -11.55 11.69
CA PRO A 293 -38.77 -10.82 11.12
C PRO A 293 -39.47 -10.00 12.21
N ASN A 294 -39.81 -8.75 11.92
CA ASN A 294 -40.50 -7.91 12.88
C ASN A 294 -41.98 -8.33 13.01
N LEU A 295 -42.36 -8.84 14.17
CA LEU A 295 -43.73 -9.27 14.49
C LEU A 295 -44.46 -8.30 15.44
N PHE A 296 -43.87 -7.15 15.76
CA PHE A 296 -44.38 -6.15 16.70
C PHE A 296 -45.11 -4.99 16.02
#